data_AF-A0A519XZE7-F1
#
_entry.id   AF-A0A519XZE7-F1
#
_cell.length_a   1.000
_cell.length_b   1.000
_cell.length_c   1.000
_cell.angle_alpha   90.00
_cell.angle_beta   90.00
_cell.angle_gamma   90.00
#
_symmetry.space_group_name_H-M   'P 1'
#
loop_
_entity.id
_entity.type
_entity.pdbx_description
1 polymer ?
#
loop_
_entity_poly.entity_id
_entity_poly.type
_entity_poly.pdbx_seq_one_letter_code
_entity_poly.pdbx_strand_id
1 'polypeptide(L)'
;AAPSTHAPLTGAPITAPGEPVLLTGGNGQPAPQRPRAAALEAQAVERRNRLMQSSNQSLSPEATAHLDTPAYLRRGQKLEPLAPSNTQNISRFNLSDDNELLGDNRFLHDNVD
;
A
#
# COMPACT_ATOMS: atom_id res chain seq x y z
N ALA A 1 24.35 30.63 3.57
CA ALA A 1 23.35 29.64 3.09
C ALA A 1 24.08 28.66 2.17
N ALA A 2 24.16 27.39 2.53
CA ALA A 2 24.76 26.36 1.67
C ALA A 2 23.64 25.70 0.83
N PRO A 3 23.82 25.48 -0.48
CA PRO A 3 22.83 24.80 -1.29
C PRO A 3 22.91 23.28 -1.09
N SER A 4 21.81 22.68 -0.62
CA SER A 4 21.64 21.23 -0.49
C SER A 4 21.48 20.59 -1.88
N THR A 5 22.42 19.72 -2.27
CA THR A 5 22.35 18.92 -3.49
C THR A 5 21.60 17.62 -3.21
N HIS A 6 20.29 17.58 -3.48
CA HIS A 6 19.54 16.32 -3.47
C HIS A 6 19.77 15.59 -4.79
N ALA A 7 20.47 14.46 -4.76
CA ALA A 7 20.59 13.58 -5.93
C ALA A 7 19.21 12.95 -6.23
N PRO A 8 18.76 12.89 -7.50
CA PRO A 8 17.55 12.16 -7.84
C PRO A 8 17.85 10.66 -7.76
N LEU A 9 17.05 9.95 -6.94
CA LEU A 9 17.00 8.48 -6.96
C LEU A 9 16.31 8.08 -8.27
N THR A 10 17.09 7.83 -9.31
CA THR A 10 16.63 7.21 -10.55
C THR A 10 16.15 5.81 -10.22
N GLY A 11 14.85 5.56 -10.43
CA GLY A 11 14.21 4.30 -10.12
C GLY A 11 14.89 3.14 -10.85
N ALA A 12 15.25 2.10 -10.10
CA ALA A 12 15.57 0.82 -10.69
C ALA A 12 14.33 0.34 -11.46
N PRO A 13 14.47 -0.12 -12.73
CA PRO A 13 13.34 -0.65 -13.47
C PRO A 13 12.77 -1.86 -12.72
N ILE A 14 11.47 -1.84 -12.51
CA ILE A 14 10.70 -2.93 -11.90
C ILE A 14 10.71 -4.08 -12.91
N THR A 15 11.69 -4.98 -12.82
CA THR A 15 11.72 -6.19 -13.65
C THR A 15 10.91 -7.28 -12.95
N ALA A 16 9.92 -7.82 -13.66
CA ALA A 16 9.12 -8.94 -13.19
C ALA A 16 10.01 -10.18 -12.97
N PRO A 17 9.71 -11.05 -11.99
CA PRO A 17 10.51 -12.24 -11.74
C PRO A 17 10.27 -13.26 -12.87
N GLY A 18 11.12 -13.28 -13.90
CA GLY A 18 11.03 -14.35 -14.91
C GLY A 18 11.90 -14.25 -16.16
N GLU A 19 12.34 -13.07 -16.60
CA GLU A 19 13.08 -12.97 -17.86
C GLU A 19 14.57 -12.64 -17.66
N PRO A 20 15.51 -13.45 -18.22
CA PRO A 20 16.93 -13.10 -18.19
C PRO A 20 17.19 -11.95 -19.16
N VAL A 21 17.51 -10.77 -18.63
CA VAL A 21 18.04 -9.64 -19.40
C VAL A 21 19.41 -10.05 -19.98
N LEU A 22 19.46 -10.26 -21.29
CA LEU A 22 20.72 -10.46 -22.02
C LEU A 22 21.43 -9.11 -22.17
N LEU A 23 22.28 -8.73 -21.21
CA LEU A 23 23.14 -7.56 -21.33
C LEU A 23 24.31 -7.87 -22.29
N THR A 24 24.20 -7.37 -23.51
CA THR A 24 25.31 -7.24 -24.46
C THR A 24 26.15 -6.02 -24.07
N GLY A 25 27.40 -6.25 -23.66
CA GLY A 25 28.34 -5.18 -23.29
C GLY A 25 29.57 -5.74 -22.59
N GLY A 26 30.65 -5.92 -23.34
CA GLY A 26 31.90 -6.48 -22.87
C GLY A 26 32.57 -5.66 -21.77
N ASN A 27 32.78 -6.30 -20.63
CA ASN A 27 34.02 -6.23 -19.85
C ASN A 27 34.03 -7.45 -18.93
N GLY A 28 35.07 -8.28 -19.04
CA GLY A 28 35.23 -9.52 -18.30
C GLY A 28 35.43 -9.29 -16.79
N GLN A 29 34.37 -8.92 -16.09
CA GLN A 29 34.33 -9.05 -14.63
C GLN A 29 34.18 -10.53 -14.29
N PRO A 30 35.06 -11.11 -13.45
CA PRO A 30 34.84 -12.45 -12.95
C PRO A 30 33.48 -12.45 -12.24
N ALA A 31 32.60 -13.36 -12.65
CA ALA A 31 31.30 -13.53 -12.02
C ALA A 31 31.48 -13.59 -10.50
N PRO A 32 30.67 -12.88 -9.69
CA PRO A 32 30.76 -12.98 -8.25
C PRO A 32 30.58 -14.46 -7.88
N GLN A 33 31.68 -15.09 -7.44
CA GLN A 33 31.68 -16.48 -7.06
C GLN A 33 30.60 -16.66 -6.01
N ARG A 34 29.59 -17.50 -6.29
CA ARG A 34 28.53 -17.76 -5.31
C ARG A 34 29.21 -18.23 -4.02
N PRO A 35 29.03 -17.53 -2.90
CA PRO A 35 29.62 -17.95 -1.64
C PRO A 35 29.21 -19.40 -1.37
N ARG A 36 30.16 -20.20 -0.89
CA ARG A 36 29.91 -21.62 -0.54
C ARG A 36 28.70 -21.68 0.39
N ALA A 37 27.85 -22.70 0.25
CA ALA A 37 26.59 -22.82 1.00
C ALA A 37 26.75 -22.58 2.51
N ALA A 38 27.85 -23.06 3.10
CA ALA A 38 28.19 -22.83 4.51
C ALA A 38 28.41 -21.35 4.89
N ALA A 39 28.98 -20.54 3.99
CA ALA A 39 29.19 -19.10 4.22
C ALA A 39 27.87 -18.32 4.16
N LEU A 40 26.94 -18.73 3.29
CA LEU A 40 25.59 -18.16 3.24
C LEU A 40 24.80 -18.48 4.50
N GLU A 41 24.90 -19.72 5.00
CA GLU A 41 24.25 -20.13 6.24
C GLU A 41 24.79 -19.35 7.44
N ALA A 42 26.12 -19.21 7.55
CA ALA A 42 26.75 -18.41 8.61
C ALA A 42 26.26 -16.95 8.59
N GLN A 43 26.17 -16.34 7.41
CA GLN A 43 25.64 -14.98 7.25
C GLN A 43 24.15 -14.88 7.61
N ALA A 44 23.35 -15.90 7.28
CA ALA A 44 21.94 -15.96 7.62
C ALA A 44 21.73 -16.04 9.14
N VAL A 45 22.53 -16.87 9.83
CA VAL A 45 22.53 -17.00 11.28
C VAL A 45 22.95 -15.70 11.96
N GLU A 46 24.03 -15.06 11.49
CA GLU A 46 24.47 -13.76 12.02
C GLU A 46 23.37 -12.70 11.87
N ARG A 47 22.75 -12.61 10.70
CA ARG A 47 21.63 -11.69 10.45
C ARG A 47 20.46 -11.97 11.40
N ARG A 48 20.12 -13.24 11.62
CA ARG A 48 19.04 -13.64 12.53
C ARG A 48 19.36 -13.24 13.97
N ASN A 49 20.57 -13.50 14.45
CA ASN A 49 21.02 -13.14 15.79
C ASN A 49 21.01 -11.62 16.00
N ARG A 50 21.50 -10.85 15.02
CA ARG A 50 21.47 -9.39 15.05
C ARG A 50 20.04 -8.85 15.07
N LEU A 51 19.15 -9.43 14.27
CA LEU A 51 17.74 -9.05 14.25
C LEU A 51 17.08 -9.35 15.61
N MET A 52 17.31 -10.53 16.19
CA MET A 52 16.79 -10.89 17.51
C MET A 52 17.28 -9.97 18.64
N GLN A 53 18.56 -9.56 18.59
CA GLN A 53 19.10 -8.58 19.54
C GLN A 53 18.42 -7.22 19.38
N SER A 54 18.19 -6.78 18.15
CA SER A 54 17.48 -5.52 17.87
C SER A 54 15.98 -5.58 18.17
N SER A 55 15.33 -6.74 18.03
CA SER A 55 13.90 -6.91 18.34
C SER A 55 13.63 -6.91 19.84
N ASN A 56 14.61 -7.32 20.65
CA ASN A 56 14.52 -7.28 22.12
C ASN A 56 14.77 -5.87 22.67
N GLN A 57 15.26 -4.93 21.86
CA GLN A 57 15.22 -3.52 22.20
C GLN A 57 13.76 -3.09 22.09
N SER A 58 13.02 -3.22 23.20
CA SER A 58 11.66 -2.71 23.32
C SER A 58 11.61 -1.30 22.73
N LEU A 59 10.69 -1.09 21.79
CA LEU A 59 10.38 0.24 21.27
C LEU A 59 10.26 1.20 22.44
N SER A 60 10.81 2.42 22.31
CA SER A 60 10.73 3.41 23.38
C SER A 60 9.26 3.58 23.82
N PRO A 61 8.99 3.84 25.10
CA PRO A 61 7.62 4.06 25.58
C PRO A 61 6.90 5.16 24.80
N GLU A 62 7.64 6.16 24.30
CA GLU A 62 7.13 7.19 23.39
C GLU A 62 6.66 6.61 22.03
N ALA A 63 7.44 5.70 21.43
CA ALA A 63 7.08 5.07 20.15
C ALA A 63 5.87 4.14 20.27
N THR A 64 5.67 3.53 21.45
CA THR A 64 4.52 2.65 21.72
C THR A 64 3.25 3.39 22.09
N ALA A 65 3.36 4.58 22.70
CA ALA A 65 2.22 5.41 23.12
C ALA A 65 1.26 5.77 21.98
N HIS A 66 1.73 5.75 20.73
CA HIS A 66 0.95 6.11 19.57
C HIS A 66 0.55 4.91 18.68
N LEU A 67 0.71 3.67 19.16
CA LEU A 67 0.32 2.48 18.40
C LEU A 67 -1.20 2.34 18.28
N ASP A 68 -1.94 2.70 19.34
CA ASP A 68 -3.41 2.64 19.35
C ASP A 68 -4.04 3.74 18.50
N THR A 69 -3.33 4.86 18.32
CA THR A 69 -3.82 6.01 17.56
C THR A 69 -3.58 5.81 16.06
N PRO A 70 -4.63 5.84 15.22
CA PRO A 70 -4.50 5.81 13.77
C PRO A 70 -3.54 6.87 13.22
N ALA A 71 -2.84 6.54 12.14
CA ALA A 71 -1.80 7.40 11.55
C ALA A 71 -2.31 8.80 11.15
N TYR A 72 -3.55 8.91 10.66
CA TYR A 72 -4.13 10.20 10.27
C TYR A 72 -4.32 11.12 11.48
N LEU A 73 -4.74 10.57 12.63
CA LEU A 73 -4.85 11.31 13.89
C LEU A 73 -3.48 11.70 14.43
N ARG A 74 -2.48 10.79 14.39
CA ARG A 74 -1.11 11.11 14.81
C ARG A 74 -0.49 12.26 14.03
N ARG A 75 -0.79 12.35 12.73
CA ARG A 75 -0.26 13.39 11.83
C ARG A 75 -1.10 14.66 11.81
N GLY A 76 -2.20 14.73 12.58
CA GLY A 76 -3.13 15.85 12.54
C GLY A 76 -3.79 16.05 11.18
N GLN A 77 -3.86 15.00 10.36
CA GLN A 77 -4.41 15.08 9.02
C GLN A 77 -5.92 14.87 9.07
N LYS A 78 -6.67 15.91 8.72
CA LYS A 78 -8.12 15.84 8.60
C LYS A 78 -8.48 15.09 7.32
N LEU A 79 -9.24 14.02 7.46
CA LEU A 79 -9.81 13.31 6.33
C LEU A 79 -11.12 14.00 5.93
N GLU A 80 -11.33 14.18 4.63
CA GLU A 80 -12.61 14.65 4.11
C GLU A 80 -13.65 13.53 4.20
N PRO A 81 -14.90 13.83 4.56
CA PRO A 81 -15.98 12.86 4.53
C PRO A 81 -16.34 12.53 3.08
N LEU A 82 -15.90 11.37 2.58
CA LEU A 82 -16.30 10.88 1.27
C LEU A 82 -17.59 10.06 1.37
N ALA A 83 -18.49 10.26 0.42
CA ALA A 83 -19.63 9.38 0.23
C ALA A 83 -19.13 7.97 -0.13
N PRO A 84 -19.66 6.91 0.48
CA PRO A 84 -19.35 5.54 0.09
C PRO A 84 -19.60 5.33 -1.41
N SER A 85 -18.74 4.57 -2.10
CA SER A 85 -18.93 4.31 -3.54
C SER A 85 -20.25 3.58 -3.87
N ASN A 86 -20.87 2.95 -2.87
CA ASN A 86 -22.17 2.29 -2.98
C ASN A 86 -23.36 3.24 -2.76
N THR A 87 -23.15 4.54 -2.52
CA THR A 87 -24.25 5.50 -2.50
C THR A 87 -24.79 5.66 -3.93
N GLN A 88 -25.99 5.15 -4.16
CA GLN A 88 -26.68 5.32 -5.42
C GLN A 88 -27.14 6.77 -5.56
N ASN A 89 -26.63 7.48 -6.58
CA ASN A 89 -27.08 8.84 -6.95
C ASN A 89 -28.31 8.80 -7.87
N ILE A 90 -29.09 7.72 -7.82
CA ILE A 90 -30.31 7.61 -8.62
C ILE A 90 -31.45 8.30 -7.88
N SER A 91 -32.31 8.97 -8.64
CA SER A 91 -33.54 9.53 -8.10
C SER A 91 -34.38 8.41 -7.48
N ARG A 92 -34.85 8.63 -6.26
CA ARG A 92 -35.85 7.77 -5.61
C ARG A 92 -37.20 7.81 -6.32
N PHE A 93 -37.44 8.85 -7.11
CA PHE A 93 -38.67 9.06 -7.87
C PHE A 93 -38.45 8.62 -9.32
N ASN A 94 -39.41 7.84 -9.84
CA ASN A 94 -39.48 7.50 -11.25
C ASN A 94 -40.45 8.47 -11.96
N LEU A 95 -40.31 8.66 -13.26
CA LEU A 95 -41.26 9.44 -14.07
C LEU A 95 -42.30 8.51 -14.69
N SER A 96 -43.56 8.94 -14.74
CA SER A 96 -44.56 8.34 -15.62
C SER A 96 -44.34 8.75 -17.08
N ASP A 97 -45.03 8.09 -18.01
CA ASP A 97 -45.04 8.47 -19.44
C ASP A 97 -45.59 9.90 -19.67
N ASP A 98 -46.32 10.45 -18.68
CA ASP A 98 -46.83 11.81 -18.66
C ASP A 98 -45.89 12.81 -17.93
N ASN A 99 -44.64 12.40 -17.68
CA ASN A 99 -43.62 13.18 -16.96
C ASN A 99 -44.02 13.59 -15.52
N GLU A 100 -44.96 12.89 -14.90
CA GLU A 100 -45.32 13.12 -13.50
C GLU A 100 -44.39 12.33 -12.57
N LEU A 101 -44.07 12.90 -11.41
CA LEU A 101 -43.22 12.25 -10.41
C LEU A 101 -43.99 11.13 -9.71
N LEU A 102 -43.67 9.89 -10.03
CA LEU A 102 -44.21 8.71 -9.36
C LEU A 102 -43.46 8.48 -8.04
N GLY A 103 -44.20 8.50 -6.94
CA GLY A 103 -43.68 8.33 -5.58
C GLY A 103 -43.02 6.96 -5.35
N ASP A 104 -42.00 6.93 -4.47
CA ASP A 104 -41.17 5.77 -4.15
C ASP A 104 -41.89 4.75 -3.23
N ASN A 105 -43.00 4.18 -3.70
CA ASN A 105 -43.84 3.27 -2.91
C ASN A 105 -43.47 1.79 -3.16
N ARG A 106 -42.48 1.30 -2.42
CA ARG A 106 -42.04 -0.12 -2.47
C ARG A 106 -43.04 -1.13 -1.87
N PHE A 107 -44.23 -0.69 -1.46
CA PHE A 107 -45.21 -1.48 -0.71
C PHE A 107 -46.64 -1.40 -1.27
N LEU A 108 -46.87 -0.70 -2.39
CA LEU A 108 -48.19 -0.60 -2.98
C LEU A 108 -48.37 -1.74 -3.99
N HIS A 109 -48.97 -2.84 -3.54
CA HIS A 109 -49.58 -3.83 -4.44
C HIS A 109 -50.98 -3.32 -4.76
N ASP A 110 -51.08 -2.42 -5.74
CA ASP A 110 -52.36 -1.94 -6.24
C ASP A 110 -53.12 -3.15 -6.81
N ASN A 111 -54.11 -3.59 -6.04
CA ASN A 111 -54.92 -4.81 -6.16
C ASN A 111 -54.19 -6.14 -5.90
N VAL A 112 -54.18 -6.52 -4.62
CA VAL A 112 -54.02 -7.91 -4.18
C VAL A 112 -55.37 -8.62 -4.38
N ASP A 113 -55.51 -9.36 -5.48
CA ASP A 113 -56.51 -10.44 -5.67
C ASP A 113 -55.85 -11.82 -5.48
#